data_AF-F3AJI7-F1
#
_entry.id   AF-F3AJI7-F1
#
_cell.length_a   1.000
_cell.length_b   1.000
_cell.length_c   1.000
_cell.angle_alpha   90.00
_cell.angle_beta   90.00
_cell.angle_gamma   90.00
#
_symmetry.space_group_name_H-M   'P 1'
#
loop_
_entity.id
_entity.type
_entity.pdbx_description
1 polymer ?
#
loop_
_entity_poly.entity_id
_entity_poly.type
_entity_poly.pdbx_seq_one_letter_code
_entity_poly.pdbx_strand_id
1 'polypeptide(L)'
;MKVVQGAPLPLGVSRQKEALNFAVEVKEGKQCTLLLYKCGENVPMEKIPMKEEAGTGTVRCVMLSDLPAQACEYNYEIDGKIVTDSYAKGIAGRERWNDQADFAPHQVRGKLPQKEEYPWEDDCPLRIPEEDVIAYSLHVRGFTRHSSSKSEEKGDVSWRDGKASLSERAWD
;
A
#
# COMPACT_ATOMS: atom_id res chain seq x y z
N MET A 1 2.99 -5.60 -21.98
CA MET A 1 3.91 -5.51 -20.83
C MET A 1 5.32 -5.83 -21.29
N LYS A 2 6.28 -4.93 -21.06
CA LYS A 2 7.70 -5.21 -21.31
C LYS A 2 8.44 -5.30 -19.97
N VAL A 3 9.35 -6.25 -19.87
CA VAL A 3 10.20 -6.49 -18.70
C VAL A 3 11.60 -6.04 -19.02
N VAL A 4 12.15 -5.12 -18.23
CA VAL A 4 13.52 -4.64 -18.38
C VAL A 4 14.21 -4.58 -17.03
N GLN A 5 15.54 -4.38 -17.07
CA GLN A 5 16.35 -4.18 -15.88
C GLN A 5 15.83 -2.99 -15.06
N GLY A 6 15.59 -3.21 -13.77
CA GLY A 6 15.14 -2.17 -12.84
C GLY A 6 16.29 -1.47 -12.12
N ALA A 7 15.92 -0.53 -11.26
CA ALA A 7 16.82 0.12 -10.31
C ALA A 7 16.66 -0.51 -8.91
N PRO A 8 17.76 -0.74 -8.16
CA PRO A 8 17.68 -1.31 -6.81
C PRO A 8 17.07 -0.35 -5.79
N LEU A 9 16.93 0.94 -6.12
CA LEU A 9 16.33 1.95 -5.26
C LEU A 9 15.31 2.80 -6.05
N PRO A 10 14.30 3.36 -5.37
CA PRO A 10 13.95 3.11 -3.96
C PRO A 10 13.36 1.70 -3.76
N LEU A 11 13.40 1.19 -2.53
CA LEU A 11 12.75 -0.07 -2.17
C LEU A 11 11.23 0.01 -2.30
N GLY A 12 10.62 -1.15 -2.54
CA GLY A 12 9.21 -1.29 -2.83
C GLY A 12 8.90 -1.02 -4.30
N VAL A 13 7.66 -0.57 -4.54
CA VAL A 13 7.20 -0.22 -5.88
C VAL A 13 7.17 1.28 -6.07
N SER A 14 7.92 1.75 -7.06
CA SER A 14 8.01 3.17 -7.42
C SER A 14 7.65 3.38 -8.89
N ARG A 15 7.01 4.51 -9.17
CA ARG A 15 6.67 4.90 -10.54
C ARG A 15 7.82 5.71 -11.12
N GLN A 16 8.31 5.28 -12.28
CA GLN A 16 9.30 6.00 -13.09
C GLN A 16 8.69 6.28 -14.46
N LYS A 17 8.19 7.52 -14.65
CA LYS A 17 7.42 7.91 -15.84
C LYS A 17 6.22 6.98 -16.06
N GLU A 18 6.19 6.24 -17.15
CA GLU A 18 5.12 5.28 -17.50
C GLU A 18 5.42 3.84 -17.04
N ALA A 19 6.56 3.60 -16.39
CA ALA A 19 6.95 2.28 -15.90
C ALA A 19 6.88 2.19 -14.37
N LEU A 20 6.77 0.97 -13.87
CA LEU A 20 6.84 0.65 -12.44
C LEU A 20 8.12 -0.12 -12.17
N ASN A 21 8.93 0.41 -11.26
CA ASN A 21 10.12 -0.25 -10.74
C ASN A 21 9.78 -0.99 -9.45
N PHE A 22 10.07 -2.28 -9.42
CA PHE A 22 9.95 -3.14 -8.26
C PHE A 22 11.34 -3.41 -7.71
N ALA A 23 11.55 -3.16 -6.42
CA ALA A 23 12.80 -3.45 -5.74
C ALA A 23 12.52 -4.06 -4.37
N VAL A 24 13.03 -5.27 -4.15
CA VAL A 24 12.79 -6.03 -2.91
C VAL A 24 14.09 -6.63 -2.40
N GLU A 25 14.28 -6.61 -1.09
CA GLU A 25 15.39 -7.29 -0.44
C GLU A 25 15.12 -8.80 -0.36
N VAL A 26 16.07 -9.59 -0.85
CA VAL A 26 16.03 -11.04 -0.85
C VAL A 26 17.38 -11.55 -0.34
N LYS A 27 17.34 -12.46 0.64
CA LYS A 27 18.56 -13.09 1.15
C LYS A 27 19.33 -13.80 0.02
N GLU A 28 20.65 -13.75 0.09
CA GLU A 28 21.55 -14.34 -0.91
C GLU A 28 21.22 -15.82 -1.17
N GLY A 29 21.30 -16.22 -2.45
CA GLY A 29 21.03 -17.60 -2.88
C GLY A 29 19.56 -18.00 -2.92
N LYS A 30 18.62 -17.12 -2.56
CA LYS A 30 17.18 -17.39 -2.71
C LYS A 30 16.65 -16.99 -4.07
N GLN A 31 15.72 -17.79 -4.57
CA GLN A 31 14.96 -17.46 -5.77
C GLN A 31 13.85 -16.47 -5.43
N CYS A 32 13.64 -15.49 -6.31
CA CYS A 32 12.61 -14.48 -6.18
C CYS A 32 11.83 -14.37 -7.49
N THR A 33 10.50 -14.39 -7.40
CA THR A 33 9.60 -14.20 -8.53
C THR A 33 8.58 -13.14 -8.16
N LEU A 34 8.41 -12.12 -9.00
CA LEU A 34 7.32 -11.17 -8.88
C LEU A 34 6.03 -11.83 -9.38
N LEU A 35 4.99 -11.81 -8.56
CA LEU A 35 3.66 -12.29 -8.89
C LEU A 35 2.73 -11.11 -9.11
N LEU A 36 2.05 -11.07 -10.25
CA LEU A 36 1.02 -10.08 -10.55
C LEU A 36 -0.35 -10.74 -10.53
N TYR A 37 -1.33 -10.01 -10.04
CA TYR A 37 -2.73 -10.44 -9.93
C TYR A 37 -3.61 -9.40 -10.60
N LYS A 38 -4.76 -9.83 -11.09
CA LYS A 38 -5.88 -8.92 -11.31
C LYS A 38 -6.48 -8.56 -9.95
N CYS A 39 -6.93 -7.32 -9.76
CA CYS A 39 -7.49 -6.89 -8.48
C CYS A 39 -8.56 -7.85 -7.94
N GLY A 40 -8.38 -8.30 -6.69
CA GLY A 40 -9.31 -9.22 -6.02
C GLY A 40 -9.11 -10.71 -6.34
N GLU A 41 -8.31 -11.06 -7.34
CA GLU A 41 -8.02 -12.44 -7.70
C GLU A 41 -6.90 -13.03 -6.83
N ASN A 42 -7.04 -14.32 -6.49
CA ASN A 42 -6.03 -15.05 -5.71
C ASN A 42 -5.06 -15.86 -6.60
N VAL A 43 -5.30 -15.89 -7.92
CA VAL A 43 -4.46 -16.59 -8.89
C VAL A 43 -3.56 -15.58 -9.60
N PRO A 44 -2.23 -15.75 -9.59
CA PRO A 44 -1.34 -14.87 -10.33
C PRO A 44 -1.64 -14.94 -11.83
N MET A 45 -1.86 -13.78 -12.46
CA MET A 45 -1.98 -13.66 -13.92
C MET A 45 -0.62 -13.76 -14.61
N GLU A 46 0.44 -13.32 -13.95
CA GLU A 46 1.79 -13.30 -14.48
C GLU A 46 2.81 -13.60 -13.38
N LYS A 47 3.89 -14.28 -13.76
CA LYS A 47 5.01 -14.62 -12.88
C LYS A 47 6.32 -14.23 -13.55
N ILE A 48 7.06 -13.32 -12.94
CA ILE A 48 8.26 -12.71 -13.53
C ILE A 48 9.47 -13.06 -12.66
N PRO A 49 10.36 -13.96 -13.10
CA PRO A 49 11.55 -14.33 -12.35
C PRO A 49 12.51 -13.13 -12.19
N MET A 50 12.97 -12.88 -10.97
CA MET A 50 13.92 -11.82 -10.63
C MET A 50 15.28 -12.43 -10.28
N LYS A 51 16.13 -12.55 -11.31
CA LYS A 51 17.45 -13.19 -11.21
C LYS A 51 18.38 -12.43 -10.25
N GLU A 52 19.31 -13.16 -9.64
CA GLU A 52 20.31 -12.61 -8.73
C GLU A 52 21.33 -11.73 -9.46
N GLU A 53 21.77 -12.17 -10.64
CA GLU A 53 22.74 -11.41 -11.46
C GLU A 53 22.21 -10.06 -11.93
N ALA A 54 20.88 -9.93 -12.02
CA ALA A 54 20.20 -8.68 -12.35
C ALA A 54 20.01 -7.79 -11.12
N GLY A 55 20.27 -8.29 -9.91
CA GLY A 55 20.17 -7.52 -8.67
C GLY A 55 21.39 -6.66 -8.39
N THR A 56 21.35 -5.96 -7.26
CA THR A 56 22.52 -5.29 -6.68
C THR A 56 22.62 -5.67 -5.21
N GLY A 57 23.66 -6.42 -4.84
CA GLY A 57 23.77 -7.01 -3.51
C GLY A 57 22.60 -7.94 -3.21
N THR A 58 21.90 -7.71 -2.10
CA THR A 58 20.70 -8.47 -1.69
C THR A 58 19.40 -7.96 -2.34
N VAL A 59 19.45 -6.87 -3.12
CA VAL A 59 18.23 -6.30 -3.71
C VAL A 59 18.01 -6.89 -5.10
N ARG A 60 16.81 -7.45 -5.30
CA ARG A 60 16.32 -7.87 -6.61
C ARG A 60 15.43 -6.76 -7.17
N CYS A 61 15.63 -6.41 -8.43
CA CYS A 61 14.82 -5.38 -9.08
C CYS A 61 14.40 -5.77 -10.50
N VAL A 62 13.23 -5.28 -10.89
CA VAL A 62 12.70 -5.41 -12.24
C VAL A 62 11.82 -4.20 -12.53
N MET A 63 11.84 -3.75 -13.77
CA MET A 63 10.97 -2.64 -14.20
C MET A 63 10.01 -3.13 -15.28
N LEU A 64 8.73 -2.79 -15.10
CA LEU A 64 7.64 -3.18 -15.98
C LEU A 64 7.03 -1.94 -16.63
N SER A 65 6.93 -1.94 -17.96
CA SER A 65 6.15 -0.96 -18.72
C SER A 65 4.83 -1.54 -19.21
N ASP A 66 3.87 -0.66 -19.51
CA ASP A 66 2.56 -1.03 -20.07
C ASP A 66 1.73 -1.94 -19.15
N LEU A 67 1.84 -1.73 -17.83
CA LEU A 67 1.05 -2.42 -16.82
C LEU A 67 -0.12 -1.52 -16.37
N PRO A 68 -1.38 -1.99 -16.43
CA PRO A 68 -2.53 -1.24 -15.93
C PRO A 68 -2.55 -1.26 -14.40
N ALA A 69 -1.80 -0.35 -13.76
CA ALA A 69 -1.58 -0.34 -12.32
C ALA A 69 -2.88 -0.33 -11.47
N GLN A 70 -3.95 0.30 -11.97
CA GLN A 70 -5.27 0.35 -11.31
C GLN A 70 -5.99 -1.00 -11.23
N ALA A 71 -5.69 -1.90 -12.17
CA ALA A 71 -6.33 -3.20 -12.29
C ALA A 71 -5.46 -4.35 -11.79
N CYS A 72 -4.29 -4.03 -11.19
CA CYS A 72 -3.30 -5.02 -10.78
C CYS A 72 -2.88 -4.87 -9.32
N GLU A 73 -2.66 -6.03 -8.70
CA GLU A 73 -2.08 -6.22 -7.38
C GLU A 73 -0.82 -7.09 -7.51
N TYR A 74 0.02 -7.16 -6.48
CA TYR A 74 1.27 -7.91 -6.56
C TYR A 74 1.68 -8.56 -5.23
N ASN A 75 2.57 -9.53 -5.32
CA ASN A 75 3.33 -10.11 -4.22
C ASN A 75 4.67 -10.63 -4.77
N TYR A 76 5.54 -11.11 -3.88
CA TYR A 76 6.72 -11.88 -4.28
C TYR A 76 6.57 -13.34 -3.85
N GLU A 77 7.09 -14.25 -4.65
CA GLU A 77 7.36 -15.63 -4.26
C GLU A 77 8.87 -15.74 -4.01
N ILE A 78 9.25 -15.88 -2.74
CA ILE A 78 10.63 -16.01 -2.32
C ILE A 78 10.82 -17.42 -1.77
N ASP A 79 11.63 -18.24 -2.45
CA ASP A 79 11.94 -19.61 -2.00
C ASP A 79 10.67 -20.45 -1.73
N GLY A 80 9.70 -20.37 -2.65
CA GLY A 80 8.41 -21.05 -2.57
C GLY A 80 7.38 -20.44 -1.60
N LYS A 81 7.72 -19.34 -0.92
CA LYS A 81 6.82 -18.66 0.03
C LYS A 81 6.29 -17.36 -0.56
N ILE A 82 4.98 -17.13 -0.40
CA ILE A 82 4.33 -15.89 -0.80
C ILE A 82 4.58 -14.83 0.27
N VAL A 83 5.17 -13.72 -0.14
CA VAL A 83 5.57 -12.61 0.73
C VAL A 83 4.97 -11.33 0.17
N THR A 84 4.25 -10.60 1.04
CA THR A 84 3.78 -9.24 0.72
C THR A 84 4.89 -8.24 0.99
N ASP A 85 5.03 -7.27 0.09
CA ASP A 85 6.08 -6.26 0.17
C ASP A 85 5.96 -5.45 1.47
N SER A 86 7.06 -5.37 2.23
CA SER A 86 7.12 -4.55 3.44
C SER A 86 7.06 -3.04 3.15
N TYR A 87 7.35 -2.65 1.90
CA TYR A 87 7.24 -1.29 1.38
C TYR A 87 5.96 -1.05 0.58
N ALA A 88 4.98 -1.97 0.62
CA ALA A 88 3.70 -1.77 -0.03
C ALA A 88 3.00 -0.50 0.50
N LYS A 89 2.69 0.44 -0.41
CA LYS A 89 1.98 1.67 -0.08
C LYS A 89 0.47 1.46 0.20
N GLY A 90 -0.03 0.27 -0.09
CA GLY A 90 -1.39 -0.14 0.18
C GLY A 90 -1.52 -1.65 0.11
N ILE A 91 -2.50 -2.19 0.83
CA ILE A 91 -2.76 -3.63 0.93
C ILE A 91 -4.18 -3.93 0.44
N ALA A 92 -4.35 -5.08 -0.20
CA ALA A 92 -5.62 -5.66 -0.61
C ALA A 92 -5.88 -6.99 0.12
N GLY A 93 -7.15 -7.40 0.17
CA GLY A 93 -7.61 -8.65 0.77
C GLY A 93 -7.85 -8.60 2.29
N ARG A 94 -7.89 -7.38 2.86
CA ARG A 94 -8.15 -7.08 4.28
C ARG A 94 -9.05 -5.83 4.44
N GLU A 95 -9.90 -5.58 3.47
CA GLU A 95 -10.79 -4.40 3.43
C GLU A 95 -11.84 -4.43 4.54
N ARG A 96 -12.21 -5.62 5.01
CA ARG A 96 -13.21 -5.80 6.07
C ARG A 96 -12.54 -5.88 7.44
N TRP A 97 -12.92 -4.96 8.32
CA TRP A 97 -12.50 -5.01 9.72
C TRP A 97 -13.02 -6.27 10.42
N ASN A 98 -12.15 -6.92 11.20
CA ASN A 98 -12.48 -8.13 11.96
C ASN A 98 -13.03 -9.27 11.09
N ASP A 99 -12.50 -9.38 9.87
CA ASP A 99 -12.73 -10.57 9.05
C ASP A 99 -12.03 -11.77 9.69
N GLN A 100 -12.84 -12.74 10.13
CA GLN A 100 -12.39 -13.97 10.80
C GLN A 100 -12.00 -15.07 9.81
N ALA A 101 -12.03 -14.80 8.50
CA ALA A 101 -11.57 -15.78 7.51
C ALA A 101 -10.11 -16.19 7.78
N ASP A 102 -9.86 -17.49 7.68
CA ASP A 102 -8.52 -18.05 7.80
C ASP A 102 -7.58 -17.44 6.76
N PHE A 103 -6.31 -17.27 7.15
CA PHE A 103 -5.29 -16.74 6.26
C PHE A 103 -4.98 -17.72 5.13
N ALA A 104 -5.38 -17.38 3.90
CA ALA A 104 -5.02 -18.15 2.72
C ALA A 104 -3.79 -17.54 2.02
N PRO A 105 -2.89 -18.36 1.46
CA PRO A 105 -1.86 -17.88 0.54
C PRO A 105 -2.50 -17.03 -0.57
N HIS A 106 -1.81 -15.97 -0.97
CA HIS A 106 -2.27 -14.98 -1.95
C HIS A 106 -3.45 -14.10 -1.54
N GLN A 107 -4.10 -14.30 -0.38
CA GLN A 107 -5.21 -13.46 0.07
C GLN A 107 -4.78 -12.00 0.26
N VAL A 108 -3.65 -11.79 0.94
CA VAL A 108 -3.09 -10.45 1.18
C VAL A 108 -2.12 -10.10 0.07
N ARG A 109 -2.32 -8.94 -0.57
CA ARG A 109 -1.52 -8.49 -1.72
C ARG A 109 -1.18 -7.02 -1.61
N GLY A 110 -0.07 -6.62 -2.21
CA GLY A 110 0.30 -5.21 -2.35
C GLY A 110 -0.50 -4.54 -3.47
N LYS A 111 -0.91 -3.30 -3.25
CA LYS A 111 -1.48 -2.41 -4.28
C LYS A 111 -0.38 -1.65 -4.99
N LEU A 112 -0.52 -1.49 -6.30
CA LEU A 112 0.41 -0.69 -7.09
C LEU A 112 0.14 0.80 -6.91
N PRO A 113 1.18 1.66 -6.91
CA PRO A 113 1.01 3.10 -6.79
C PRO A 113 0.26 3.67 -8.00
N GLN A 114 -0.72 4.53 -7.71
CA GLN A 114 -1.47 5.26 -8.72
C GLN A 114 -0.60 6.31 -9.42
N LYS A 115 -1.07 6.81 -10.56
CA LYS A 115 -0.38 7.89 -11.29
C LYS A 115 -0.77 9.25 -10.72
N GLU A 116 -2.00 9.35 -10.24
CA GLU A 116 -2.60 10.55 -9.69
C GLU A 116 -2.09 10.77 -8.26
N GLU A 117 -1.52 11.95 -8.02
CA GLU A 117 -1.17 12.40 -6.69
C GLU A 117 -2.40 13.00 -6.00
N TYR A 118 -2.46 12.91 -4.67
CA TYR A 118 -3.51 13.55 -3.90
C TYR A 118 -3.32 15.07 -3.97
N PRO A 119 -4.36 15.86 -4.32
CA PRO A 119 -4.26 17.31 -4.37
C PRO A 119 -4.22 17.85 -2.94
N TRP A 120 -3.03 18.01 -2.39
CA TRP A 120 -2.82 18.56 -1.04
C TRP A 120 -3.25 20.04 -0.91
N GLU A 121 -3.50 20.72 -2.02
CA GLU A 121 -3.84 22.15 -2.06
C GLU A 121 -2.79 22.98 -1.29
N ASP A 122 -3.21 23.78 -0.32
CA ASP A 122 -2.35 24.61 0.52
C ASP A 122 -1.98 23.94 1.87
N ASP A 123 -2.28 22.64 2.04
CA ASP A 123 -1.97 21.91 3.27
C ASP A 123 -0.45 21.85 3.51
N CYS A 124 -0.05 22.25 4.71
CA CYS A 124 1.34 22.21 5.13
C CYS A 124 1.44 21.90 6.63
N PRO A 125 2.57 21.31 7.09
CA PRO A 125 2.76 21.04 8.50
C PRO A 125 2.62 22.32 9.34
N LEU A 126 1.75 22.29 10.35
CA LEU A 126 1.42 23.46 11.19
C LEU A 126 2.61 24.02 11.99
N ARG A 127 3.64 23.20 12.27
CA ARG A 127 4.87 23.59 13.00
C ARG A 127 4.59 24.34 14.31
N ILE A 128 3.61 23.87 15.08
CA ILE A 128 3.26 24.40 16.41
C ILE A 128 4.45 24.17 17.37
N PRO A 129 4.92 25.19 18.12
CA PRO A 129 5.93 25.01 19.17
C PRO A 129 5.48 23.97 20.21
N GLU A 130 6.41 23.17 20.73
CA GLU A 130 6.09 22.06 21.64
C GLU A 130 5.39 22.55 22.91
N GLU A 131 5.78 23.73 23.42
CA GLU A 131 5.18 24.36 24.60
C GLU A 131 3.70 24.74 24.42
N ASP A 132 3.25 24.90 23.18
CA ASP A 132 1.88 25.28 22.83
C ASP A 132 0.99 24.07 22.48
N VAL A 133 1.57 22.85 22.40
CA VAL A 133 0.84 21.64 22.01
C VAL A 133 0.00 21.09 23.17
N ILE A 134 -1.32 20.99 22.94
CA ILE A 134 -2.23 20.15 23.75
C ILE A 134 -2.57 18.90 22.94
N ALA A 135 -1.98 17.76 23.31
CA ALA A 135 -2.13 16.51 22.57
C ALA A 135 -3.36 15.70 23.00
N TYR A 136 -4.11 15.18 22.01
CA TYR A 136 -5.22 14.25 22.21
C TYR A 136 -4.85 12.86 21.72
N SER A 137 -4.87 11.87 22.62
CA SER A 137 -4.68 10.46 22.27
C SER A 137 -6.03 9.83 21.91
N LEU A 138 -6.25 9.57 20.61
CA LEU A 138 -7.51 9.04 20.09
C LEU A 138 -7.31 7.69 19.40
N HIS A 139 -8.26 6.78 19.61
CA HIS A 139 -8.37 5.58 18.80
C HIS A 139 -9.30 5.86 17.62
N VAL A 140 -8.78 5.84 16.39
CA VAL A 140 -9.52 6.15 15.14
C VAL A 140 -10.91 5.51 15.11
N ARG A 141 -10.97 4.18 15.20
CA ARG A 141 -12.26 3.46 15.23
C ARG A 141 -13.12 3.81 16.45
N GLY A 142 -12.54 3.77 17.66
CA GLY A 142 -13.27 4.04 18.90
C GLY A 142 -13.93 5.43 18.94
N PHE A 143 -13.31 6.41 18.28
CA PHE A 143 -13.78 7.79 18.24
C PHE A 143 -15.16 7.93 17.60
N THR A 144 -15.44 7.25 16.49
CA THR A 144 -16.72 7.38 15.76
C THR A 144 -17.59 6.13 15.77
N ARG A 145 -17.17 5.01 16.39
CA ARG A 145 -17.93 3.74 16.35
C ARG A 145 -19.24 3.78 17.14
N HIS A 146 -19.32 4.55 18.22
CA HIS A 146 -20.51 4.54 19.09
C HIS A 146 -21.76 5.02 18.33
N SER A 147 -22.93 4.50 18.65
CA SER A 147 -24.18 4.84 17.94
C SER A 147 -24.51 6.32 17.99
N SER A 148 -24.10 7.01 19.07
CA SER A 148 -24.29 8.45 19.27
C SER A 148 -23.33 9.35 18.50
N SER A 149 -22.32 8.81 17.79
CA SER A 149 -21.31 9.62 17.09
C SER A 149 -21.87 10.45 15.95
N LYS A 150 -23.08 10.12 15.47
CA LYS A 150 -23.75 10.74 14.31
C LYS A 150 -22.91 10.75 13.02
N SER A 151 -21.80 10.02 12.97
CA SER A 151 -21.00 9.83 11.74
C SER A 151 -21.73 8.90 10.77
N GLU A 152 -21.70 9.24 9.49
CA GLU A 152 -22.16 8.37 8.40
C GLU A 152 -21.24 7.14 8.28
N GLU A 153 -19.94 7.32 8.47
CA GLU A 153 -18.90 6.30 8.35
C GLU A 153 -18.33 5.99 9.74
N LYS A 154 -18.98 5.04 10.42
CA LYS A 154 -18.69 4.72 11.82
C LYS A 154 -17.43 3.87 11.96
N GLY A 155 -16.48 4.41 12.68
CA GLY A 155 -15.25 3.71 13.04
C GLY A 155 -14.25 3.58 11.90
N ASP A 156 -14.38 4.45 10.89
CA ASP A 156 -13.50 4.60 9.74
C ASP A 156 -12.97 6.03 9.66
N VAL A 157 -11.89 6.22 8.91
CA VAL A 157 -11.41 7.56 8.55
C VAL A 157 -12.12 7.97 7.28
N SER A 158 -12.91 9.02 7.37
CA SER A 158 -13.36 9.73 6.18
C SER A 158 -13.08 11.20 6.28
N TRP A 159 -12.62 11.73 5.16
CA TRP A 159 -12.28 13.14 4.99
C TRP A 159 -13.30 13.74 4.05
N ARG A 160 -14.08 14.70 4.56
CA ARG A 160 -14.87 15.63 3.75
C ARG A 160 -14.44 17.05 4.12
N ASP A 161 -14.13 17.84 3.11
CA ASP A 161 -14.00 19.31 3.21
C ASP A 161 -13.06 19.82 4.30
N GLY A 162 -11.81 19.34 4.35
CA GLY A 162 -10.80 19.94 5.23
C GLY A 162 -10.98 19.66 6.73
N LYS A 163 -12.02 18.92 7.12
CA LYS A 163 -12.36 18.62 8.53
C LYS A 163 -12.57 17.12 8.69
N ALA A 164 -11.90 16.51 9.67
CA ALA A 164 -12.46 15.30 10.28
C ALA A 164 -13.84 15.70 10.83
N SER A 165 -14.92 15.12 10.32
CA SER A 165 -16.27 15.61 10.53
C SER A 165 -16.65 15.69 12.02
N LEU A 166 -16.44 16.84 12.64
CA LEU A 166 -17.21 17.34 13.76
C LEU A 166 -18.32 18.19 13.13
N SER A 167 -19.54 17.65 13.03
CA SER A 167 -20.68 18.51 12.75
C SER A 167 -20.75 19.57 13.85
N GLU A 168 -20.71 20.85 13.50
CA GLU A 168 -20.76 22.03 14.38
C GLU A 168 -22.02 22.11 15.30
N ARG A 169 -22.89 21.10 15.31
CA ARG A 169 -24.11 21.02 16.13
C ARG A 169 -23.96 20.21 17.43
N ALA A 170 -22.81 20.28 18.07
CA ALA A 170 -22.55 19.61 19.36
C ALA A 170 -22.20 20.56 20.51
N TRP A 171 -22.25 21.88 20.27
CA TRP A 171 -21.97 22.91 21.26
C TRP A 171 -23.10 23.95 21.37
N ASP A 172 -24.34 23.51 21.14
CA ASP A 172 -25.57 24.21 21.54
C ASP A 172 -26.40 23.28 22.43
#